data_AF-A0A2M7Z724-F1
#
_entry.id   AF-A0A2M7Z724-F1
#
_cell.length_a   1.000
_cell.length_b   1.000
_cell.length_c   1.000
_cell.angle_alpha   90.00
_cell.angle_beta   90.00
_cell.angle_gamma   90.00
#
_symmetry.space_group_name_H-M   'P 1'
#
loop_
_entity.id
_entity.type
_entity.pdbx_description
1 polymer ?
#
loop_
_entity_poly.entity_id
_entity_poly.type
_entity_poly.pdbx_seq_one_letter_code
_entity_poly.pdbx_strand_id
1 'polypeptide(L)'
;MISKEQKIIDGLKNNRVLYDKADDDFSAFKTKLGVSREVILEISKQKNEPAWMLEKRLQAYDLYVEKEIPKWGPDLSELDLEKIVYYTKPDAEESVNWENVPEEIKRTFDRLGISEAEKKSLAGVGAQYDSGVIYHNIQEDLKKQGVVFENMDTAVKKYSELVKKYFMTQCVPINDHKFAMLHMAVWSGGTFIYIPKNVKVTLPLQAYFRMNAMAGGQFEHTLIIADEGSEVQYIEGCSAPRYAVNSLHAGCVEIFVGKGARVRYYSIENWSKNTYNLNTKRALVDEDGVIEWINGNLGSGVTMLYPCSILRGKNARSDSLGIAFAGNGQNQDAGAKVIHVAENTKSNIKAKSISVDGGVSTYRGMVFVNKKAKNSSVSVECGALLMGKNSISNTTPTMKIHNNDVDIIHEARAGKIGEEEIFYLMSKGLSEEDAIKLVVSGFIEPIVKALPLEYALELNNLISLEMENSIG
;
A
#
# COMPACT_ATOMS: atom_id res chain seq x y z
N MET A 1 -37.64 3.10 17.63
CA MET A 1 -37.05 2.64 16.34
C MET A 1 -35.58 3.02 16.37
N ILE A 2 -34.70 2.05 16.54
CA ILE A 2 -33.25 2.25 16.51
C ILE A 2 -32.90 2.74 15.10
N SER A 3 -32.20 3.89 14.97
CA SER A 3 -31.88 4.47 13.66
C SER A 3 -31.03 3.50 12.85
N LYS A 4 -31.13 3.58 11.53
CA LYS A 4 -30.36 2.73 10.59
C LYS A 4 -28.85 2.86 10.83
N GLU A 5 -28.40 4.06 11.22
CA GLU A 5 -27.03 4.35 11.67
C GLU A 5 -26.68 3.64 12.97
N GLN A 6 -27.54 3.65 13.98
CA GLN A 6 -27.27 3.00 15.26
C GLN A 6 -27.16 1.48 15.12
N LYS A 7 -27.91 0.85 14.20
CA LYS A 7 -27.77 -0.57 13.86
C LYS A 7 -26.47 -0.90 13.12
N ILE A 8 -25.99 0.01 12.27
CA ILE A 8 -24.68 -0.12 11.61
C ILE A 8 -23.57 0.04 12.67
N ILE A 9 -23.68 1.05 13.53
CA ILE A 9 -22.75 1.30 14.64
C ILE A 9 -22.71 0.12 15.62
N ASP A 10 -23.87 -0.44 16.01
CA ASP A 10 -23.93 -1.58 16.92
C ASP A 10 -23.49 -2.90 16.26
N GLY A 11 -23.64 -3.04 14.93
CA GLY A 11 -23.08 -4.14 14.16
C GLY A 11 -21.55 -4.07 14.01
N LEU A 12 -20.97 -2.87 14.11
CA LEU A 12 -19.53 -2.62 14.04
C LEU A 12 -18.80 -2.74 15.39
N LYS A 13 -19.53 -2.70 16.51
CA LYS A 13 -18.98 -2.74 17.89
C LYS A 13 -18.30 -4.06 18.30
N ASN A 14 -18.24 -5.06 17.42
CA ASN A 14 -17.65 -6.38 17.73
C ASN A 14 -16.68 -6.90 16.64
N ASN A 15 -15.83 -6.01 16.08
CA ASN A 15 -15.24 -6.24 14.75
C ASN A 15 -13.76 -6.61 14.63
N ARG A 16 -12.98 -6.84 15.70
CA ARG A 16 -11.59 -7.33 15.49
C ARG A 16 -11.56 -8.80 15.02
N VAL A 17 -12.50 -9.63 15.47
CA VAL A 17 -12.67 -11.01 14.99
C VAL A 17 -12.97 -11.08 13.49
N LEU A 18 -13.58 -10.04 12.90
CA LEU A 18 -13.86 -9.98 11.47
C LEU A 18 -12.62 -9.78 10.62
N TYR A 19 -11.57 -9.14 11.14
CA TYR A 19 -10.28 -8.99 10.44
C TYR A 19 -9.30 -10.11 10.83
N ASP A 20 -9.30 -10.50 12.10
CA ASP A 20 -8.26 -11.36 12.68
C ASP A 20 -8.49 -12.86 12.45
N LYS A 21 -9.71 -13.30 12.12
CA LYS A 21 -10.03 -14.73 12.00
C LYS A 21 -9.56 -15.29 10.65
N ALA A 22 -8.61 -16.22 10.72
CA ALA A 22 -8.19 -17.12 9.65
C ALA A 22 -9.41 -17.80 9.01
N ASP A 23 -9.50 -17.80 7.67
CA ASP A 23 -10.40 -18.71 6.98
C ASP A 23 -9.74 -20.10 6.86
N ASP A 24 -10.53 -21.16 6.66
CA ASP A 24 -10.00 -22.51 6.46
C ASP A 24 -9.02 -22.55 5.25
N ASP A 25 -8.05 -23.47 5.25
CA ASP A 25 -7.00 -23.53 4.21
C ASP A 25 -7.54 -24.18 2.93
N PHE A 26 -7.90 -23.35 1.94
CA PHE A 26 -8.45 -23.77 0.64
C PHE A 26 -7.41 -23.70 -0.48
N SER A 27 -6.19 -24.19 -0.26
CA SER A 27 -5.13 -24.10 -1.27
C SER A 27 -5.09 -25.31 -2.20
N ALA A 28 -5.15 -25.05 -3.51
CA ALA A 28 -5.00 -26.08 -4.54
C ALA A 28 -3.53 -26.48 -4.76
N PHE A 29 -2.58 -25.57 -4.49
CA PHE A 29 -1.14 -25.81 -4.60
C PHE A 29 -0.34 -24.88 -3.69
N LYS A 30 0.75 -25.40 -3.11
CA LYS A 30 1.73 -24.63 -2.33
C LYS A 30 3.14 -25.02 -2.75
N THR A 31 4.02 -24.03 -2.89
CA THR A 31 5.45 -24.30 -3.06
C THR A 31 6.07 -24.81 -1.76
N LYS A 32 7.29 -25.36 -1.86
CA LYS A 32 8.12 -25.62 -0.69
C LYS A 32 8.47 -24.31 0.04
N LEU A 33 8.86 -24.46 1.31
CA LEU A 33 9.41 -23.38 2.11
C LEU A 33 10.74 -22.90 1.53
N GLY A 34 11.00 -21.60 1.64
CA GLY A 34 12.21 -20.98 1.12
C GLY A 34 12.13 -20.69 -0.37
N VAL A 35 13.07 -19.87 -0.83
CA VAL A 35 13.15 -19.46 -2.24
C VAL A 35 14.32 -20.17 -2.91
N SER A 36 14.02 -20.97 -3.93
CA SER A 36 15.03 -21.67 -4.73
C SER A 36 14.77 -21.56 -6.22
N ARG A 37 15.76 -21.93 -7.02
CA ARG A 37 15.62 -21.97 -8.48
C ARG A 37 14.48 -22.92 -8.91
N GLU A 38 14.32 -24.05 -8.21
CA GLU A 38 13.24 -25.01 -8.41
C GLU A 38 11.87 -24.39 -8.11
N VAL A 39 11.74 -23.65 -7.00
CA VAL A 39 10.50 -22.93 -6.65
C VAL A 39 10.11 -21.94 -7.75
N ILE A 40 11.07 -21.22 -8.33
CA ILE A 40 10.80 -20.28 -9.43
C ILE A 40 10.31 -21.00 -10.69
N LEU A 41 10.92 -22.13 -11.04
CA LEU A 41 10.48 -22.97 -12.16
C LEU A 41 9.06 -23.51 -11.93
N GLU A 42 8.75 -23.92 -10.70
CA GLU A 42 7.41 -24.37 -10.30
C GLU A 42 6.38 -23.24 -10.42
N ILE A 43 6.65 -22.05 -9.88
CA ILE A 43 5.78 -20.87 -9.99
C ILE A 43 5.50 -20.56 -11.47
N SER A 44 6.55 -20.49 -12.29
CA SER A 44 6.43 -20.20 -13.71
C SER A 44 5.58 -21.22 -14.46
N LYS A 45 5.78 -22.51 -14.17
CA LYS A 45 5.00 -23.61 -14.73
C LYS A 45 3.53 -23.53 -14.33
N GLN A 46 3.24 -23.27 -13.05
CA GLN A 46 1.87 -23.15 -12.54
C GLN A 46 1.13 -21.97 -13.19
N LYS A 47 1.84 -20.85 -13.42
CA LYS A 47 1.28 -19.65 -14.04
C LYS A 47 1.19 -19.76 -15.57
N ASN A 48 1.85 -20.74 -16.19
CA ASN A 48 1.91 -20.92 -17.64
C ASN A 48 2.29 -19.61 -18.36
N GLU A 49 3.37 -18.98 -17.90
CA GLU A 49 3.82 -17.65 -18.36
C GLU A 49 4.83 -17.75 -19.54
N PRO A 50 5.01 -16.68 -20.33
CA PRO A 50 5.97 -16.65 -21.44
C PRO A 50 7.42 -16.82 -20.99
N ALA A 51 8.28 -17.37 -21.88
CA ALA A 51 9.69 -17.62 -21.59
C ALA A 51 10.48 -16.40 -21.10
N TRP A 52 10.17 -15.21 -21.64
CA TRP A 52 10.84 -13.97 -21.24
C TRP A 52 10.58 -13.61 -19.76
N MET A 53 9.42 -13.98 -19.21
CA MET A 53 9.12 -13.74 -17.80
C MET A 53 9.91 -14.68 -16.91
N LEU A 54 10.01 -15.97 -17.29
CA LEU A 54 10.83 -16.95 -16.59
C LEU A 54 12.30 -16.55 -16.55
N GLU A 55 12.86 -16.13 -17.68
CA GLU A 55 14.24 -15.62 -17.76
C GLU A 55 14.46 -14.46 -16.79
N LYS A 56 13.50 -13.53 -16.72
CA LYS A 56 13.57 -12.38 -15.83
C LYS A 56 13.48 -12.77 -14.34
N ARG A 57 12.64 -13.75 -13.99
CA ARG A 57 12.58 -14.30 -12.62
C ARG A 57 13.90 -14.92 -12.20
N LEU A 58 14.50 -15.73 -13.08
CA LEU A 58 15.78 -16.39 -12.80
C LEU A 58 16.93 -15.38 -12.65
N GLN A 59 16.98 -14.35 -13.50
CA GLN A 59 17.95 -13.26 -13.36
C GLN A 59 17.81 -12.54 -12.02
N ALA A 60 16.58 -12.25 -11.59
CA ALA A 60 16.35 -11.59 -10.31
C ALA A 60 16.71 -12.47 -9.11
N TYR A 61 16.51 -13.79 -9.22
CA TYR A 61 16.94 -14.73 -8.19
C TYR A 61 18.45 -14.81 -8.05
N ASP A 62 19.17 -14.86 -9.17
CA ASP A 62 20.65 -14.89 -9.15
C ASP A 62 21.19 -13.63 -8.45
N LEU A 63 20.62 -12.45 -8.75
CA LEU A 63 20.94 -11.19 -8.05
C LEU A 63 20.52 -11.20 -6.56
N TYR A 64 19.35 -11.78 -6.26
CA TYR A 64 18.84 -11.88 -4.91
C TYR A 64 19.80 -12.67 -4.03
N VAL A 65 20.29 -13.84 -4.47
CA VAL A 65 21.17 -14.71 -3.67
C VAL A 65 22.47 -14.00 -3.27
N GLU A 66 23.04 -13.17 -4.14
CA GLU A 66 24.28 -12.42 -3.88
C GLU A 66 24.10 -11.23 -2.93
N LYS A 67 22.86 -10.73 -2.75
CA LYS A 67 22.60 -9.51 -1.99
C LYS A 67 22.34 -9.84 -0.52
N GLU A 68 22.97 -9.11 0.41
CA GLU A 68 22.66 -9.23 1.85
C GLU A 68 21.36 -8.50 2.23
N ILE A 69 20.73 -8.94 3.33
CA ILE A 69 19.62 -8.20 3.97
C ILE A 69 20.15 -6.84 4.47
N PRO A 70 19.40 -5.74 4.29
CA PRO A 70 19.82 -4.42 4.77
C PRO A 70 20.04 -4.41 6.29
N LYS A 71 21.14 -3.78 6.73
CA LYS A 71 21.53 -3.63 8.15
C LYS A 71 21.10 -2.27 8.74
N TRP A 72 20.11 -1.62 8.13
CA TRP A 72 19.61 -0.31 8.51
C TRP A 72 18.09 -0.35 8.59
N GLY A 73 17.50 0.57 9.37
CA GLY A 73 16.06 0.60 9.62
C GLY A 73 15.69 -0.29 10.82
N PRO A 74 14.43 -0.74 10.90
CA PRO A 74 13.99 -1.73 11.88
C PRO A 74 14.79 -3.02 11.83
N ASP A 75 14.83 -3.75 12.94
CA ASP A 75 15.44 -5.08 12.97
C ASP A 75 14.61 -6.07 12.15
N LEU A 76 15.28 -6.82 11.28
CA LEU A 76 14.70 -7.87 10.44
C LEU A 76 15.24 -9.26 10.80
N SER A 77 15.97 -9.39 11.92
CA SER A 77 16.63 -10.63 12.33
C SER A 77 15.67 -11.80 12.59
N GLU A 78 14.42 -11.51 12.98
CA GLU A 78 13.37 -12.52 13.19
C GLU A 78 12.62 -12.92 11.90
N LEU A 79 12.91 -12.29 10.77
CA LEU A 79 12.36 -12.66 9.47
C LEU A 79 13.18 -13.80 8.86
N ASP A 80 12.74 -15.03 9.07
CA ASP A 80 13.34 -16.22 8.47
C ASP A 80 12.73 -16.50 7.08
N LEU A 81 13.41 -16.01 6.04
CA LEU A 81 13.00 -16.15 4.65
C LEU A 81 12.95 -17.62 4.15
N GLU A 82 13.63 -18.54 4.84
CA GLU A 82 13.59 -19.98 4.51
C GLU A 82 12.34 -20.67 5.05
N LYS A 83 11.57 -20.00 5.92
CA LYS A 83 10.30 -20.51 6.48
C LYS A 83 9.06 -19.90 5.83
N ILE A 84 9.21 -19.14 4.76
CA ILE A 84 8.10 -18.53 4.02
C ILE A 84 7.67 -19.43 2.87
N VAL A 85 6.35 -19.56 2.67
CA VAL A 85 5.76 -20.12 1.45
C VAL A 85 5.57 -19.00 0.44
N TYR A 86 6.29 -19.04 -0.68
CA TYR A 86 6.34 -17.94 -1.64
C TYR A 86 5.19 -17.94 -2.67
N TYR A 87 4.50 -19.06 -2.86
CA TYR A 87 3.36 -19.14 -3.76
C TYR A 87 2.33 -20.15 -3.25
N THR A 88 1.11 -19.66 -3.07
CA THR A 88 -0.06 -20.45 -2.67
C THR A 88 -1.20 -20.18 -3.65
N LYS A 89 -1.52 -21.18 -4.48
CA LYS A 89 -2.64 -21.09 -5.41
C LYS A 89 -3.95 -21.38 -4.67
N PRO A 90 -4.92 -20.45 -4.65
CA PRO A 90 -6.23 -20.72 -4.06
C PRO A 90 -6.98 -21.76 -4.90
N ASP A 91 -7.84 -22.55 -4.25
CA ASP A 91 -8.79 -23.48 -4.89
C ASP A 91 -10.06 -22.73 -5.35
N ALA A 92 -9.85 -21.72 -6.18
CA ALA A 92 -10.90 -20.90 -6.76
C ALA A 92 -10.48 -20.48 -8.18
N GLU A 93 -11.42 -20.58 -9.12
CA GLU A 93 -11.24 -20.01 -10.45
C GLU A 93 -11.58 -18.52 -10.43
N GLU A 94 -10.85 -17.73 -11.23
CA GLU A 94 -11.14 -16.31 -11.42
C GLU A 94 -12.50 -16.13 -12.10
N SER A 95 -13.32 -15.23 -11.57
CA SER A 95 -14.63 -14.90 -12.14
C SER A 95 -14.81 -13.40 -12.39
N VAL A 96 -15.52 -13.06 -13.47
CA VAL A 96 -15.98 -11.68 -13.73
C VAL A 96 -17.37 -11.38 -13.15
N ASN A 97 -18.07 -12.42 -12.67
CA ASN A 97 -19.37 -12.29 -12.00
C ASN A 97 -19.22 -12.64 -10.52
N TRP A 98 -19.58 -11.69 -9.66
CA TRP A 98 -19.53 -11.85 -8.21
C TRP A 98 -20.32 -13.07 -7.73
N GLU A 99 -21.45 -13.39 -8.37
CA GLU A 99 -22.30 -14.54 -8.02
C GLU A 99 -21.59 -15.89 -8.16
N ASN A 100 -20.55 -15.99 -8.98
CA ASN A 100 -19.80 -17.23 -9.18
C ASN A 100 -18.61 -17.37 -8.22
N VAL A 101 -18.29 -16.35 -7.44
CA VAL A 101 -17.23 -16.43 -6.41
C VAL A 101 -17.69 -17.40 -5.30
N PRO A 102 -16.82 -18.29 -4.80
CA PRO A 102 -17.15 -19.20 -3.70
C PRO A 102 -17.75 -18.48 -2.49
N GLU A 103 -18.74 -19.10 -1.84
CA GLU A 103 -19.53 -18.46 -0.78
C GLU A 103 -18.71 -18.09 0.46
N GLU A 104 -17.70 -18.90 0.81
CA GLU A 104 -16.80 -18.59 1.93
C GLU A 104 -15.98 -17.31 1.68
N ILE A 105 -15.50 -17.16 0.44
CA ILE A 105 -14.80 -15.96 0.00
C ILE A 105 -15.76 -14.77 0.02
N LYS A 106 -16.96 -14.88 -0.58
CA LYS A 106 -17.98 -13.80 -0.54
C LYS A 106 -18.27 -13.32 0.87
N ARG A 107 -18.47 -14.23 1.83
CA ARG A 107 -18.69 -13.89 3.24
C ARG A 107 -17.54 -13.10 3.85
N THR A 108 -16.31 -13.46 3.48
CA THR A 108 -15.11 -12.74 3.89
C THR A 108 -15.11 -11.32 3.31
N PHE A 109 -15.46 -11.13 2.04
CA PHE A 109 -15.54 -9.81 1.41
C PHE A 109 -16.72 -8.97 1.90
N ASP A 110 -17.87 -9.60 2.20
CA ASP A 110 -19.03 -8.96 2.81
C ASP A 110 -18.71 -8.42 4.20
N ARG A 111 -17.99 -9.20 5.02
CA ARG A 111 -17.47 -8.75 6.34
C ARG A 111 -16.57 -7.54 6.24
N LEU A 112 -15.82 -7.44 5.14
CA LEU A 112 -14.92 -6.32 4.84
C LEU A 112 -15.64 -5.14 4.17
N GLY A 113 -16.96 -5.24 3.94
CA GLY A 113 -17.77 -4.16 3.38
C GLY A 113 -17.69 -4.00 1.85
N ILE A 114 -17.11 -4.96 1.13
CA ILE A 114 -16.81 -4.82 -0.30
C ILE A 114 -18.10 -4.92 -1.16
N SER A 115 -19.11 -5.69 -0.76
CA SER A 115 -20.32 -5.93 -1.57
C SER A 115 -21.30 -4.74 -1.67
N GLU A 116 -21.23 -3.75 -0.79
CA GLU A 116 -21.97 -2.49 -0.96
C GLU A 116 -21.20 -1.48 -1.83
N ALA A 117 -19.87 -1.44 -1.73
CA ALA A 117 -19.00 -0.52 -2.47
C ALA A 117 -19.04 -0.78 -4.00
N GLU A 118 -19.03 -2.07 -4.39
CA GLU A 118 -19.10 -2.50 -5.80
C GLU A 118 -20.38 -2.08 -6.50
N LYS A 119 -21.52 -2.05 -5.79
CA LYS A 119 -22.84 -1.83 -6.42
C LYS A 119 -23.14 -0.37 -6.74
N LYS A 120 -22.42 0.59 -6.16
CA LYS A 120 -22.82 2.01 -6.21
C LYS A 120 -21.73 3.01 -6.60
N SER A 121 -20.44 2.71 -6.41
CA SER A 121 -19.42 3.77 -6.35
C SER A 121 -18.14 3.55 -7.18
N LEU A 122 -17.93 2.38 -7.81
CA LEU A 122 -16.63 2.01 -8.40
C LEU A 122 -16.67 1.83 -9.93
N ALA A 123 -15.58 2.20 -10.61
CA ALA A 123 -15.37 2.01 -12.05
C ALA A 123 -14.97 0.56 -12.41
N GLY A 124 -14.35 -0.14 -11.46
CA GLY A 124 -13.89 -1.51 -11.59
C GLY A 124 -13.29 -2.01 -10.28
N VAL A 125 -13.42 -3.31 -10.04
CA VAL A 125 -12.97 -3.98 -8.80
C VAL A 125 -12.21 -5.25 -9.13
N GLY A 126 -11.04 -5.40 -8.51
CA GLY A 126 -10.26 -6.63 -8.48
C GLY A 126 -10.14 -7.17 -7.05
N ALA A 127 -10.08 -8.48 -6.90
CA ALA A 127 -9.87 -9.13 -5.62
C ALA A 127 -8.87 -10.26 -5.75
N GLN A 128 -7.86 -10.26 -4.89
CA GLN A 128 -6.84 -11.29 -4.79
C GLN A 128 -6.88 -11.95 -3.41
N TYR A 129 -6.81 -13.28 -3.44
CA TYR A 129 -6.72 -14.13 -2.26
C TYR A 129 -5.44 -14.96 -2.35
N ASP A 130 -4.58 -14.83 -1.33
CA ASP A 130 -3.21 -15.35 -1.34
C ASP A 130 -2.44 -14.91 -2.60
N SER A 131 -2.06 -15.86 -3.45
CA SER A 131 -1.27 -15.62 -4.66
C SER A 131 -2.11 -15.55 -5.94
N GLY A 132 -3.45 -15.64 -5.86
CA GLY A 132 -4.35 -15.73 -7.01
C GLY A 132 -5.46 -14.67 -7.03
N VAL A 133 -5.71 -14.08 -8.21
CA VAL A 133 -6.86 -13.19 -8.43
C VAL A 133 -8.12 -14.04 -8.62
N ILE A 134 -9.16 -13.73 -7.85
CA ILE A 134 -10.41 -14.50 -7.75
C ILE A 134 -11.61 -13.77 -8.35
N TYR A 135 -11.55 -12.44 -8.42
CA TYR A 135 -12.59 -11.63 -9.02
C TYR A 135 -12.00 -10.40 -9.71
N HIS A 136 -12.52 -10.08 -10.89
CA HIS A 136 -12.09 -8.92 -11.64
C HIS A 136 -13.20 -8.41 -12.57
N ASN A 137 -13.57 -7.13 -12.44
CA ASN A 137 -14.60 -6.52 -13.29
C ASN A 137 -14.33 -5.03 -13.53
N ILE A 138 -14.77 -4.53 -14.69
CA ILE A 138 -14.69 -3.11 -15.07
C ILE A 138 -15.92 -2.73 -15.91
N GLN A 139 -16.42 -1.51 -15.71
CA GLN A 139 -17.54 -0.95 -16.46
C GLN A 139 -17.28 -0.99 -17.98
N GLU A 140 -18.31 -1.42 -18.72
CA GLU A 140 -18.19 -1.66 -20.16
C GLU A 140 -17.88 -0.38 -20.96
N ASP A 141 -18.35 0.78 -20.49
CA ASP A 141 -18.07 2.06 -21.14
C ASP A 141 -16.61 2.51 -21.00
N LEU A 142 -15.90 2.07 -19.95
CA LEU A 142 -14.46 2.30 -19.81
C LEU A 142 -13.67 1.37 -20.74
N LYS A 143 -14.10 0.11 -20.90
CA LYS A 143 -13.51 -0.80 -21.89
C LYS A 143 -13.64 -0.25 -23.31
N LYS A 144 -14.80 0.30 -23.67
CA LYS A 144 -15.02 0.96 -24.98
C LYS A 144 -14.11 2.17 -25.20
N GLN A 145 -13.72 2.86 -24.13
CA GLN A 145 -12.75 3.96 -24.17
C GLN A 145 -11.30 3.48 -24.22
N GLY A 146 -11.05 2.16 -24.22
CA GLY A 146 -9.73 1.55 -24.29
C GLY A 146 -9.02 1.42 -22.94
N VAL A 147 -9.70 1.69 -21.83
CA VAL A 147 -9.16 1.47 -20.49
C VAL A 147 -8.97 -0.03 -20.28
N VAL A 148 -7.74 -0.41 -19.90
CA VAL A 148 -7.44 -1.77 -19.46
C VAL A 148 -7.35 -1.73 -17.95
N PHE A 149 -8.19 -2.54 -17.32
CA PHE A 149 -8.06 -2.97 -15.94
C PHE A 149 -8.08 -4.49 -16.03
N GLU A 150 -7.01 -5.16 -15.65
CA GLU A 150 -6.82 -6.60 -15.84
C GLU A 150 -5.96 -7.17 -14.70
N ASN A 151 -6.07 -8.47 -14.42
CA ASN A 151 -5.11 -9.12 -13.55
C ASN A 151 -3.73 -9.24 -14.22
N MET A 152 -2.64 -9.20 -13.44
CA MET A 152 -1.28 -9.23 -13.98
C MET A 152 -0.93 -10.54 -14.71
N ASP A 153 -1.47 -11.68 -14.27
CA ASP A 153 -1.21 -12.99 -14.87
C ASP A 153 -1.73 -13.09 -16.31
N THR A 154 -2.90 -12.51 -16.56
CA THR A 154 -3.51 -12.34 -17.87
C THR A 154 -2.78 -11.27 -18.66
N ALA A 155 -2.42 -10.14 -18.02
CA ALA A 155 -1.75 -9.03 -18.70
C ALA A 155 -0.40 -9.43 -19.30
N VAL A 156 0.38 -10.24 -18.59
CA VAL A 156 1.67 -10.78 -19.07
C VAL A 156 1.51 -11.58 -20.37
N LYS A 157 0.37 -12.24 -20.58
CA LYS A 157 0.10 -13.05 -21.78
C LYS A 157 -0.56 -12.23 -22.88
N LYS A 158 -1.65 -11.52 -22.54
CA LYS A 158 -2.51 -10.78 -23.48
C LYS A 158 -1.90 -9.46 -23.95
N TYR A 159 -1.20 -8.76 -23.07
CA TYR A 159 -0.55 -7.48 -23.32
C TYR A 159 0.98 -7.58 -23.20
N SER A 160 1.55 -8.74 -23.59
CA SER A 160 2.95 -9.10 -23.37
C SER A 160 3.94 -8.00 -23.79
N GLU A 161 3.79 -7.39 -24.97
CA GLU A 161 4.69 -6.34 -25.44
C GLU A 161 4.68 -5.10 -24.53
N LEU A 162 3.49 -4.69 -24.09
CA LEU A 162 3.33 -3.54 -23.22
C LEU A 162 3.86 -3.85 -21.82
N VAL A 163 3.51 -5.00 -21.24
CA VAL A 163 4.00 -5.41 -19.92
C VAL A 163 5.52 -5.56 -19.94
N LYS A 164 6.10 -6.24 -20.94
CA LYS A 164 7.55 -6.43 -21.06
C LYS A 164 8.32 -5.11 -21.15
N LYS A 165 7.71 -4.07 -21.74
CA LYS A 165 8.31 -2.72 -21.84
C LYS A 165 8.41 -2.02 -20.49
N TYR A 166 7.45 -2.19 -19.60
CA TYR A 166 7.32 -1.40 -18.37
C TYR A 166 7.68 -2.19 -17.10
N PHE A 167 7.17 -3.42 -16.98
CA PHE A 167 7.26 -4.25 -15.78
C PHE A 167 8.70 -4.49 -15.34
N MET A 168 9.05 -3.97 -14.17
CA MET A 168 10.34 -4.00 -13.49
C MET A 168 11.53 -3.68 -14.40
N THR A 169 11.41 -2.57 -15.13
CA THR A 169 12.44 -2.08 -16.06
C THR A 169 13.05 -0.78 -15.57
N GLN A 170 12.47 0.35 -15.96
CA GLN A 170 12.97 1.69 -15.72
C GLN A 170 12.42 2.32 -14.43
N CYS A 171 11.21 1.93 -13.98
CA CYS A 171 10.62 2.47 -12.76
C CYS A 171 11.26 1.78 -11.56
N VAL A 172 10.96 0.50 -11.35
CA VAL A 172 11.65 -0.34 -10.35
C VAL A 172 12.51 -1.38 -11.06
N PRO A 173 13.82 -1.13 -11.22
CA PRO A 173 14.71 -2.12 -11.82
C PRO A 173 14.79 -3.41 -10.99
N ILE A 174 15.02 -4.55 -11.65
CA ILE A 174 15.17 -5.85 -10.95
C ILE A 174 16.31 -5.87 -9.92
N ASN A 175 17.28 -4.97 -10.06
CA ASN A 175 18.45 -4.87 -9.19
C ASN A 175 18.37 -3.73 -8.15
N ASP A 176 17.17 -3.16 -7.92
CA ASP A 176 16.98 -2.00 -7.05
C ASP A 176 17.42 -2.27 -5.60
N HIS A 177 16.84 -3.28 -4.95
CA HIS A 177 17.26 -3.76 -3.64
C HIS A 177 16.83 -5.22 -3.40
N LYS A 178 17.31 -5.81 -2.30
CA LYS A 178 17.09 -7.23 -1.93
C LYS A 178 15.63 -7.67 -2.07
N PHE A 179 14.69 -6.95 -1.47
CA PHE A 179 13.27 -7.29 -1.53
C PHE A 179 12.60 -7.05 -2.89
N ALA A 180 13.07 -6.09 -3.71
CA ALA A 180 12.62 -5.95 -5.09
C ALA A 180 13.13 -7.11 -5.98
N MET A 181 14.37 -7.57 -5.75
CA MET A 181 14.91 -8.77 -6.42
C MET A 181 14.09 -10.01 -6.05
N LEU A 182 13.79 -10.18 -4.75
CA LEU A 182 12.94 -11.26 -4.25
C LEU A 182 11.55 -11.21 -4.89
N HIS A 183 10.91 -10.03 -4.86
CA HIS A 183 9.63 -9.80 -5.49
C HIS A 183 9.65 -10.21 -6.97
N MET A 184 10.60 -9.72 -7.77
CA MET A 184 10.70 -10.09 -9.18
C MET A 184 10.84 -11.60 -9.40
N ALA A 185 11.57 -12.30 -8.53
CA ALA A 185 11.73 -13.75 -8.64
C ALA A 185 10.39 -14.49 -8.43
N VAL A 186 9.59 -14.06 -7.45
CA VAL A 186 8.45 -14.84 -6.92
C VAL A 186 7.07 -14.18 -7.07
N TRP A 187 6.97 -13.02 -7.73
CA TRP A 187 5.73 -12.24 -7.81
C TRP A 187 4.52 -13.08 -8.25
N SER A 188 3.38 -12.81 -7.61
CA SER A 188 2.15 -13.54 -7.81
C SER A 188 0.90 -12.67 -7.73
N GLY A 189 0.03 -12.79 -8.74
CA GLY A 189 -1.14 -11.93 -8.90
C GLY A 189 -0.77 -10.46 -9.11
N GLY A 190 -1.68 -9.59 -8.70
CA GLY A 190 -1.59 -8.14 -8.86
C GLY A 190 -2.45 -7.60 -10.00
N THR A 191 -2.29 -6.29 -10.25
CA THR A 191 -3.20 -5.50 -11.09
C THR A 191 -2.44 -4.80 -12.21
N PHE A 192 -2.93 -4.91 -13.44
CA PHE A 192 -2.49 -4.15 -14.60
C PHE A 192 -3.51 -3.09 -15.00
N ILE A 193 -3.08 -1.84 -15.09
CA ILE A 193 -3.91 -0.71 -15.47
C ILE A 193 -3.26 0.07 -16.61
N TYR A 194 -3.98 0.25 -17.72
CA TYR A 194 -3.61 1.16 -18.79
C TYR A 194 -4.75 2.14 -19.06
N ILE A 195 -4.45 3.44 -18.98
CA ILE A 195 -5.39 4.51 -19.31
C ILE A 195 -4.93 5.19 -20.61
N PRO A 196 -5.73 5.13 -21.69
CA PRO A 196 -5.37 5.74 -22.96
C PRO A 196 -5.29 7.27 -22.91
N LYS A 197 -4.70 7.84 -23.96
CA LYS A 197 -4.54 9.29 -24.08
C LYS A 197 -5.85 10.05 -23.92
N ASN A 198 -5.83 11.10 -23.12
CA ASN A 198 -6.95 12.01 -22.85
C ASN A 198 -8.19 11.34 -22.25
N VAL A 199 -8.10 10.09 -21.78
CA VAL A 199 -9.20 9.41 -21.11
C VAL A 199 -9.16 9.72 -19.62
N LYS A 200 -10.32 10.10 -19.05
CA LYS A 200 -10.47 10.39 -17.63
C LYS A 200 -11.41 9.40 -16.98
N VAL A 201 -10.88 8.61 -16.04
CA VAL A 201 -11.67 7.70 -15.23
C VAL A 201 -12.15 8.45 -13.99
N THR A 202 -13.43 8.84 -13.98
CA THR A 202 -14.00 9.71 -12.95
C THR A 202 -14.30 9.00 -11.63
N LEU A 203 -14.61 7.70 -11.70
CA LEU A 203 -14.79 6.84 -10.53
C LEU A 203 -13.49 6.07 -10.25
N PRO A 204 -13.15 5.79 -8.99
CA PRO A 204 -11.93 5.05 -8.69
C PRO A 204 -12.01 3.60 -9.16
N LEU A 205 -10.86 3.09 -9.62
CA LEU A 205 -10.59 1.67 -9.76
C LEU A 205 -10.09 1.13 -8.42
N GLN A 206 -10.38 -0.12 -8.10
CA GLN A 206 -9.99 -0.70 -6.83
C GLN A 206 -9.45 -2.11 -7.00
N ALA A 207 -8.39 -2.46 -6.27
CA ALA A 207 -8.05 -3.85 -6.00
C ALA A 207 -7.93 -4.10 -4.49
N TYR A 208 -8.40 -5.28 -4.06
CA TYR A 208 -8.30 -5.72 -2.68
C TYR A 208 -7.42 -6.97 -2.58
N PHE A 209 -6.44 -6.94 -1.68
CA PHE A 209 -5.49 -8.02 -1.47
C PHE A 209 -5.66 -8.61 -0.07
N ARG A 210 -5.93 -9.93 0.00
CA ARG A 210 -6.05 -10.67 1.26
C ARG A 210 -5.06 -11.82 1.33
N MET A 211 -4.24 -11.85 2.37
CA MET A 211 -3.33 -12.96 2.67
C MET A 211 -3.98 -13.87 3.71
N ASN A 212 -4.19 -15.15 3.42
CA ASN A 212 -4.78 -16.12 4.34
C ASN A 212 -3.84 -17.29 4.66
N ALA A 213 -2.85 -17.61 3.82
CA ALA A 213 -1.95 -18.73 4.09
C ALA A 213 -1.06 -18.50 5.33
N MET A 214 -0.99 -19.51 6.21
CA MET A 214 -0.07 -19.51 7.36
C MET A 214 1.38 -19.50 6.86
N ALA A 215 2.22 -18.60 7.41
CA ALA A 215 3.59 -18.36 6.94
C ALA A 215 3.68 -18.03 5.42
N GLY A 216 2.59 -17.50 4.86
CA GLY A 216 2.51 -17.08 3.48
C GLY A 216 3.33 -15.81 3.21
N GLY A 217 3.91 -15.74 2.02
CA GLY A 217 4.42 -14.53 1.44
C GLY A 217 3.43 -13.98 0.40
N GLN A 218 3.20 -12.67 0.40
CA GLN A 218 2.39 -11.97 -0.60
C GLN A 218 3.27 -11.03 -1.42
N PHE A 219 3.20 -11.19 -2.75
CA PHE A 219 4.07 -10.54 -3.72
C PHE A 219 3.27 -10.05 -4.93
N GLU A 220 2.19 -9.32 -4.67
CA GLU A 220 1.37 -8.72 -5.70
C GLU A 220 2.10 -7.57 -6.40
N HIS A 221 1.90 -7.49 -7.72
CA HIS A 221 2.50 -6.43 -8.52
C HIS A 221 1.41 -5.53 -9.11
N THR A 222 1.46 -4.24 -8.83
CA THR A 222 0.55 -3.26 -9.42
C THR A 222 1.31 -2.42 -10.46
N LEU A 223 0.93 -2.55 -11.73
CA LEU A 223 1.51 -1.79 -12.85
C LEU A 223 0.46 -0.85 -13.43
N ILE A 224 0.65 0.47 -13.25
CA ILE A 224 -0.24 1.51 -13.75
C ILE A 224 0.47 2.34 -14.81
N ILE A 225 -0.13 2.43 -16.00
CA ILE A 225 0.36 3.23 -17.11
C ILE A 225 -0.75 4.24 -17.48
N ALA A 226 -0.56 5.49 -17.07
CA ALA A 226 -1.43 6.61 -17.43
C ALA A 226 -0.81 7.37 -18.61
N ASP A 227 -1.39 7.24 -19.81
CA ASP A 227 -0.88 7.87 -21.03
C ASP A 227 -1.18 9.38 -21.03
N GLU A 228 -0.69 10.10 -22.04
CA GLU A 228 -0.77 11.56 -22.14
C GLU A 228 -2.18 12.14 -21.89
N GLY A 229 -2.29 13.10 -20.97
CA GLY A 229 -3.53 13.79 -20.62
C GLY A 229 -4.57 12.92 -19.91
N SER A 230 -4.22 11.69 -19.51
CA SER A 230 -5.15 10.77 -18.84
C SER A 230 -5.30 11.05 -17.34
N GLU A 231 -6.39 10.59 -16.73
CA GLU A 231 -6.65 10.77 -15.30
C GLU A 231 -7.24 9.50 -14.70
N VAL A 232 -6.67 9.03 -13.57
CA VAL A 232 -7.18 7.86 -12.85
C VAL A 232 -6.96 7.97 -11.35
N GLN A 233 -7.92 7.44 -10.59
CA GLN A 233 -7.82 7.20 -9.17
C GLN A 233 -7.80 5.69 -8.94
N TYR A 234 -6.83 5.19 -8.18
CA TYR A 234 -6.71 3.77 -7.85
C TYR A 234 -6.59 3.57 -6.35
N ILE A 235 -7.39 2.64 -5.82
CA ILE A 235 -7.43 2.31 -4.40
C ILE A 235 -6.93 0.88 -4.22
N GLU A 236 -5.90 0.75 -3.40
CA GLU A 236 -5.36 -0.51 -2.92
C GLU A 236 -5.72 -0.69 -1.44
N GLY A 237 -6.53 -1.72 -1.17
CA GLY A 237 -6.86 -2.15 0.19
C GLY A 237 -6.19 -3.48 0.50
N CYS A 238 -5.50 -3.58 1.62
CA CYS A 238 -4.86 -4.82 2.06
C CYS A 238 -5.29 -5.21 3.48
N SER A 239 -5.71 -6.46 3.67
CA SER A 239 -5.96 -7.03 5.01
C SER A 239 -5.44 -8.46 5.16
N ALA A 240 -5.06 -8.83 6.39
CA ALA A 240 -4.67 -10.20 6.73
C ALA A 240 -5.25 -10.64 8.09
N PRO A 241 -5.65 -11.91 8.24
CA PRO A 241 -5.97 -12.50 9.52
C PRO A 241 -4.73 -12.70 10.41
N ARG A 242 -4.96 -12.92 11.70
CA ARG A 242 -3.90 -13.14 12.68
C ARG A 242 -3.48 -14.60 12.71
N TYR A 243 -2.19 -14.83 12.52
CA TYR A 243 -1.53 -16.11 12.72
C TYR A 243 -0.42 -16.00 13.76
N ALA A 244 0.02 -17.13 14.30
CA ALA A 244 1.14 -17.21 15.25
C ALA A 244 2.53 -17.21 14.59
N VAL A 245 2.61 -17.35 13.26
CA VAL A 245 3.86 -17.47 12.50
C VAL A 245 4.09 -16.23 11.65
N ASN A 246 5.32 -15.74 11.56
CA ASN A 246 5.64 -14.56 10.77
C ASN A 246 5.28 -14.74 9.28
N SER A 247 4.72 -13.69 8.69
CA SER A 247 4.38 -13.61 7.26
C SER A 247 5.09 -12.43 6.61
N LEU A 248 5.26 -12.48 5.29
CA LEU A 248 5.96 -11.44 4.54
C LEU A 248 5.04 -10.85 3.48
N HIS A 249 4.85 -9.55 3.51
CA HIS A 249 4.28 -8.79 2.43
C HIS A 249 5.40 -7.97 1.78
N ALA A 250 5.69 -8.24 0.52
CA ALA A 250 6.70 -7.55 -0.28
C ALA A 250 6.12 -7.27 -1.68
N GLY A 251 5.10 -6.42 -1.72
CA GLY A 251 4.46 -5.93 -2.92
C GLY A 251 5.33 -4.94 -3.71
N CYS A 252 5.05 -4.82 -5.00
CA CYS A 252 5.71 -3.85 -5.88
C CYS A 252 4.69 -3.06 -6.69
N VAL A 253 4.81 -1.73 -6.65
CA VAL A 253 3.94 -0.80 -7.38
C VAL A 253 4.78 0.06 -8.31
N GLU A 254 4.50 -0.02 -9.61
CA GLU A 254 5.10 0.81 -10.64
C GLU A 254 4.04 1.68 -11.33
N ILE A 255 4.21 2.99 -11.22
CA ILE A 255 3.30 3.96 -11.84
C ILE A 255 4.05 4.79 -12.88
N PHE A 256 3.54 4.81 -14.10
CA PHE A 256 4.02 5.65 -15.18
C PHE A 256 2.99 6.75 -15.44
N VAL A 257 3.32 7.97 -15.03
CA VAL A 257 2.48 9.15 -15.24
C VAL A 257 2.98 9.89 -16.46
N GLY A 258 2.30 9.71 -17.59
CA GLY A 258 2.61 10.34 -18.87
C GLY A 258 2.41 11.86 -18.85
N LYS A 259 2.72 12.51 -19.99
CA LYS A 259 2.66 13.96 -20.12
C LYS A 259 1.25 14.49 -19.80
N GLY A 260 1.13 15.43 -18.88
CA GLY A 260 -0.15 16.02 -18.46
C GLY A 260 -1.12 15.03 -17.80
N ALA A 261 -0.67 13.80 -17.48
CA ALA A 261 -1.50 12.80 -16.85
C ALA A 261 -1.57 13.01 -15.34
N ARG A 262 -2.65 12.55 -14.71
CA ARG A 262 -2.84 12.61 -13.26
C ARG A 262 -3.20 11.24 -12.70
N VAL A 263 -2.40 10.78 -11.75
CA VAL A 263 -2.67 9.54 -11.02
C VAL A 263 -2.80 9.86 -9.55
N ARG A 264 -3.88 9.38 -8.94
CA ARG A 264 -4.05 9.39 -7.49
C ARG A 264 -4.09 7.97 -6.97
N TYR A 265 -3.15 7.64 -6.10
CA TYR A 265 -2.95 6.31 -5.53
C TYR A 265 -3.28 6.34 -4.05
N TYR A 266 -4.29 5.56 -3.66
CA TYR A 266 -4.65 5.34 -2.27
C TYR A 266 -4.14 3.96 -1.83
N SER A 267 -3.54 3.90 -0.66
CA SER A 267 -3.06 2.66 -0.04
C SER A 267 -3.46 2.64 1.41
N ILE A 268 -4.40 1.78 1.78
CA ILE A 268 -4.81 1.57 3.16
C ILE A 268 -4.45 0.13 3.52
N GLU A 269 -3.44 -0.01 4.38
CA GLU A 269 -2.86 -1.29 4.76
C GLU A 269 -3.15 -1.54 6.23
N ASN A 270 -3.74 -2.71 6.53
CA ASN A 270 -3.94 -3.19 7.90
C ASN A 270 -3.51 -4.66 8.02
N TRP A 271 -2.29 -4.87 8.47
CA TRP A 271 -1.71 -6.21 8.58
C TRP A 271 -1.78 -6.77 10.00
N SER A 272 -1.76 -8.08 10.12
CA SER A 272 -1.55 -8.73 11.41
C SER A 272 -0.17 -8.41 12.00
N LYS A 273 -0.05 -8.34 13.34
CA LYS A 273 1.18 -7.92 14.05
C LYS A 273 2.40 -8.84 13.84
N ASN A 274 2.21 -10.02 13.26
CA ASN A 274 3.25 -10.98 12.86
C ASN A 274 3.73 -10.77 11.40
N THR A 275 3.17 -9.80 10.68
CA THR A 275 3.55 -9.54 9.28
C THR A 275 4.70 -8.54 9.19
N TYR A 276 5.68 -8.84 8.33
CA TYR A 276 6.69 -7.91 7.84
C TYR A 276 6.19 -7.28 6.54
N ASN A 277 6.09 -5.95 6.50
CA ASN A 277 5.64 -5.19 5.35
C ASN A 277 6.83 -4.43 4.72
N LEU A 278 7.39 -4.99 3.65
CA LEU A 278 8.64 -4.56 3.01
C LEU A 278 8.40 -4.15 1.54
N ASN A 279 7.40 -3.30 1.35
CA ASN A 279 6.85 -2.90 0.06
C ASN A 279 7.71 -1.89 -0.72
N THR A 280 7.65 -1.99 -2.05
CA THR A 280 8.33 -1.08 -2.97
C THR A 280 7.32 -0.36 -3.86
N LYS A 281 7.12 0.95 -3.65
CA LYS A 281 6.21 1.75 -4.48
C LYS A 281 6.96 2.88 -5.17
N ARG A 282 6.83 3.02 -6.49
CA ARG A 282 7.52 4.07 -7.25
C ARG A 282 6.70 4.57 -8.44
N ALA A 283 6.78 5.87 -8.68
CA ALA A 283 6.21 6.55 -9.84
C ALA A 283 7.30 7.27 -10.66
N LEU A 284 7.23 7.17 -11.98
CA LEU A 284 7.92 8.06 -12.91
C LEU A 284 6.92 9.09 -13.45
N VAL A 285 7.25 10.38 -13.31
CA VAL A 285 6.34 11.48 -13.65
C VAL A 285 6.93 12.33 -14.77
N ASP A 286 6.25 12.33 -15.91
CA ASP A 286 6.60 13.08 -17.11
C ASP A 286 6.09 14.53 -17.07
N GLU A 287 6.29 15.27 -18.17
CA GLU A 287 6.04 16.72 -18.24
C GLU A 287 4.60 17.05 -17.88
N ASP A 288 4.38 18.06 -17.02
CA ASP A 288 3.06 18.44 -16.50
C ASP A 288 2.27 17.32 -15.79
N GLY A 289 2.91 16.17 -15.52
CA GLY A 289 2.29 15.04 -14.84
C GLY A 289 2.16 15.26 -13.33
N VAL A 290 1.15 14.64 -12.73
CA VAL A 290 0.85 14.76 -11.30
C VAL A 290 0.65 13.37 -10.68
N ILE A 291 1.39 13.08 -9.61
CA ILE A 291 1.17 11.91 -8.75
C ILE A 291 0.73 12.36 -7.35
N GLU A 292 -0.34 11.77 -6.84
CA GLU A 292 -0.83 11.97 -5.48
C GLU A 292 -0.81 10.62 -4.74
N TRP A 293 0.00 10.51 -3.69
CA TRP A 293 0.04 9.34 -2.81
C TRP A 293 -0.74 9.62 -1.53
N ILE A 294 -1.72 8.78 -1.21
CA ILE A 294 -2.49 8.83 0.05
C ILE A 294 -2.32 7.49 0.74
N ASN A 295 -1.60 7.46 1.86
CA ASN A 295 -1.21 6.22 2.53
C ASN A 295 -1.70 6.17 3.97
N GLY A 296 -2.23 5.02 4.39
CA GLY A 296 -2.55 4.69 5.77
C GLY A 296 -1.93 3.36 6.15
N ASN A 297 -0.88 3.40 6.99
CA ASN A 297 -0.14 2.23 7.42
C ASN A 297 -0.54 1.88 8.85
N LEU A 298 -1.29 0.79 9.00
CA LEU A 298 -1.76 0.26 10.26
C LEU A 298 -1.42 -1.23 10.36
N GLY A 299 -1.39 -1.74 11.59
CA GLY A 299 -1.01 -3.14 11.80
C GLY A 299 0.46 -3.42 11.46
N SER A 300 0.79 -4.67 11.11
CA SER A 300 2.15 -5.23 10.90
C SER A 300 3.05 -5.18 12.15
N GLY A 301 4.00 -6.13 12.24
CA GLY A 301 5.04 -6.09 13.26
C GLY A 301 6.12 -5.09 12.88
N VAL A 302 6.59 -5.18 11.64
CA VAL A 302 7.63 -4.31 11.09
C VAL A 302 7.23 -3.80 9.71
N THR A 303 7.32 -2.49 9.49
CA THR A 303 7.10 -1.85 8.19
C THR A 303 8.34 -1.11 7.73
N MET A 304 8.67 -1.25 6.45
CA MET A 304 9.61 -0.40 5.72
C MET A 304 8.97 0.03 4.39
N LEU A 305 8.31 1.19 4.38
CA LEU A 305 7.54 1.65 3.22
C LEU A 305 7.83 3.11 2.88
N TYR A 306 8.36 3.34 1.67
CA TYR A 306 8.79 4.66 1.21
C TYR A 306 8.37 4.94 -0.25
N PRO A 307 7.10 5.26 -0.52
CA PRO A 307 6.65 5.62 -1.86
C PRO A 307 7.55 6.68 -2.48
N CYS A 308 7.99 6.41 -3.72
CA CYS A 308 9.00 7.21 -4.38
C CYS A 308 8.47 7.86 -5.66
N SER A 309 8.56 9.18 -5.76
CA SER A 309 8.23 9.92 -6.99
C SER A 309 9.51 10.42 -7.67
N ILE A 310 9.71 10.05 -8.94
CA ILE A 310 10.80 10.57 -9.77
C ILE A 310 10.20 11.58 -10.76
N LEU A 311 10.44 12.87 -10.48
CA LEU A 311 9.94 14.01 -11.25
C LEU A 311 10.91 14.29 -12.40
N ARG A 312 10.75 13.56 -13.51
CA ARG A 312 11.66 13.57 -14.66
C ARG A 312 11.20 14.49 -15.80
N GLY A 313 9.95 14.91 -15.80
CA GLY A 313 9.42 15.89 -16.73
C GLY A 313 9.36 17.31 -16.16
N LYS A 314 9.42 18.31 -17.05
CA LYS A 314 9.25 19.71 -16.67
C LYS A 314 7.89 19.93 -16.02
N ASN A 315 7.82 20.76 -14.97
CA ASN A 315 6.59 21.04 -14.22
C ASN A 315 5.95 19.81 -13.52
N ALA A 316 6.61 18.65 -13.50
CA ALA A 316 6.07 17.46 -12.83
C ALA A 316 5.87 17.70 -11.34
N ARG A 317 4.79 17.13 -10.78
CA ARG A 317 4.37 17.34 -9.39
C ARG A 317 4.15 16.04 -8.65
N SER A 318 4.53 16.02 -7.37
CA SER A 318 4.17 14.97 -6.41
C SER A 318 3.54 15.56 -5.17
N ASP A 319 2.41 15.01 -4.75
CA ASP A 319 1.86 15.23 -3.40
C ASP A 319 1.85 13.88 -2.67
N SER A 320 2.24 13.88 -1.41
CA SER A 320 2.23 12.69 -0.55
C SER A 320 1.61 13.05 0.77
N LEU A 321 0.60 12.29 1.17
CA LEU A 321 -0.08 12.40 2.45
C LEU A 321 -0.11 11.01 3.09
N GLY A 322 0.56 10.84 4.23
CA GLY A 322 0.70 9.53 4.88
C GLY A 322 0.41 9.57 6.37
N ILE A 323 -0.18 8.50 6.89
CA ILE A 323 -0.22 8.17 8.32
C ILE A 323 0.42 6.83 8.62
N ALA A 324 1.17 6.77 9.71
CA ALA A 324 1.61 5.52 10.33
C ALA A 324 1.07 5.43 11.77
N PHE A 325 0.52 4.28 12.14
CA PHE A 325 0.12 3.97 13.51
C PHE A 325 0.95 2.80 14.04
N ALA A 326 1.64 3.00 15.17
CA ALA A 326 2.39 1.95 15.86
C ALA A 326 1.85 1.76 17.28
N GLY A 327 1.29 0.59 17.55
CA GLY A 327 0.99 0.12 18.90
C GLY A 327 2.10 -0.77 19.48
N ASN A 328 1.82 -1.39 20.62
CA ASN A 328 2.75 -2.28 21.31
C ASN A 328 3.30 -3.40 20.39
N GLY A 329 4.63 -3.56 20.44
CA GLY A 329 5.39 -4.55 19.67
C GLY A 329 5.59 -4.19 18.18
N GLN A 330 5.12 -3.02 17.73
CA GLN A 330 5.20 -2.63 16.32
C GLN A 330 6.30 -1.60 16.06
N ASN A 331 6.98 -1.74 14.92
CA ASN A 331 7.98 -0.80 14.42
C ASN A 331 7.64 -0.36 12.99
N GLN A 332 7.07 0.84 12.87
CA GLN A 332 6.62 1.42 11.61
C GLN A 332 7.66 2.40 11.08
N ASP A 333 8.54 1.99 10.16
CA ASP A 333 9.46 2.88 9.45
C ASP A 333 8.87 3.25 8.08
N ALA A 334 8.14 4.36 8.05
CA ALA A 334 7.39 4.82 6.89
C ALA A 334 7.82 6.23 6.47
N GLY A 335 7.64 6.57 5.20
CA GLY A 335 7.89 7.94 4.76
C GLY A 335 7.67 8.14 3.28
N ALA A 336 8.43 9.04 2.67
CA ALA A 336 8.31 9.34 1.25
C ALA A 336 9.65 9.74 0.65
N LYS A 337 9.86 9.41 -0.63
CA LYS A 337 11.05 9.79 -1.39
C LYS A 337 10.65 10.61 -2.61
N VAL A 338 11.26 11.76 -2.83
CA VAL A 338 11.03 12.54 -4.05
C VAL A 338 12.36 12.94 -4.68
N ILE A 339 12.50 12.61 -5.97
CA ILE A 339 13.69 12.88 -6.77
C ILE A 339 13.31 13.90 -7.85
N HIS A 340 13.77 15.13 -7.69
CA HIS A 340 13.61 16.22 -8.65
C HIS A 340 14.72 16.14 -9.68
N VAL A 341 14.36 15.84 -10.93
CA VAL A 341 15.32 15.70 -12.04
C VAL A 341 15.18 16.86 -13.03
N ALA A 342 13.95 17.27 -13.35
CA ALA A 342 13.65 18.33 -14.31
C ALA A 342 13.34 19.68 -13.65
N GLU A 343 13.29 20.72 -14.48
CA GLU A 343 13.00 22.10 -14.07
C GLU A 343 11.53 22.28 -13.66
N ASN A 344 11.28 23.28 -12.81
CA ASN A 344 9.97 23.69 -12.31
C ASN A 344 9.19 22.58 -11.57
N THR A 345 9.87 21.58 -11.04
CA THR A 345 9.21 20.44 -10.38
C THR A 345 8.77 20.80 -8.97
N LYS A 346 7.64 20.24 -8.51
CA LYS A 346 7.05 20.59 -7.20
C LYS A 346 6.76 19.34 -6.38
N SER A 347 7.05 19.39 -5.08
CA SER A 347 6.70 18.31 -4.17
C SER A 347 6.16 18.78 -2.84
N ASN A 348 5.07 18.17 -2.36
CA ASN A 348 4.55 18.35 -1.02
C ASN A 348 4.49 17.00 -0.30
N ILE A 349 5.15 16.87 0.85
CA ILE A 349 5.10 15.70 1.69
C ILE A 349 4.48 16.09 3.03
N LYS A 350 3.38 15.44 3.40
CA LYS A 350 2.73 15.53 4.70
C LYS A 350 2.72 14.15 5.33
N ALA A 351 3.44 13.99 6.43
CA ALA A 351 3.51 12.72 7.14
C ALA A 351 3.02 12.90 8.57
N LYS A 352 2.12 12.01 8.99
CA LYS A 352 1.63 11.94 10.35
C LYS A 352 1.99 10.60 10.97
N SER A 353 2.35 10.56 12.25
CA SER A 353 2.58 9.31 12.95
C SER A 353 1.93 9.33 14.33
N ILE A 354 1.38 8.19 14.75
CA ILE A 354 0.83 7.98 16.07
C ILE A 354 1.55 6.79 16.70
N SER A 355 2.11 6.98 17.89
CA SER A 355 2.83 5.94 18.62
C SER A 355 2.18 5.74 19.99
N VAL A 356 1.69 4.53 20.26
CA VAL A 356 0.92 4.18 21.46
C VAL A 356 1.52 2.94 22.13
N ASP A 357 1.46 2.89 23.46
CA ASP A 357 1.84 1.74 24.29
C ASP A 357 3.17 1.07 23.90
N GLY A 358 4.24 1.87 23.75
CA GLY A 358 5.56 1.33 23.41
C GLY A 358 5.80 1.08 21.91
N GLY A 359 4.83 1.39 21.06
CA GLY A 359 5.00 1.37 19.61
C GLY A 359 6.08 2.35 19.14
N VAL A 360 6.80 1.95 18.09
CA VAL A 360 7.85 2.76 17.47
C VAL A 360 7.37 3.21 16.10
N SER A 361 7.26 4.52 15.89
CA SER A 361 7.05 5.10 14.57
C SER A 361 8.29 5.89 14.14
N THR A 362 8.76 5.64 12.93
CA THR A 362 9.86 6.39 12.33
C THR A 362 9.37 6.99 11.02
N TYR A 363 9.33 8.32 10.94
CA TYR A 363 9.28 8.98 9.64
C TYR A 363 10.66 8.95 8.99
N ARG A 364 10.78 8.40 7.79
CA ARG A 364 12.02 8.43 6.99
C ARG A 364 11.77 9.01 5.61
N GLY A 365 12.19 10.26 5.44
CA GLY A 365 12.02 11.01 4.19
C GLY A 365 13.33 11.16 3.42
N MET A 366 13.26 11.19 2.09
CA MET A 366 14.39 11.62 1.26
C MET A 366 13.93 12.56 0.14
N VAL A 367 14.49 13.76 0.10
CA VAL A 367 14.38 14.67 -1.03
C VAL A 367 15.73 14.75 -1.71
N PHE A 368 15.77 14.47 -3.02
CA PHE A 368 16.95 14.63 -3.85
C PHE A 368 16.66 15.63 -4.96
N VAL A 369 17.42 16.72 -5.02
CA VAL A 369 17.33 17.72 -6.08
C VAL A 369 18.58 17.65 -6.95
N ASN A 370 18.39 17.29 -8.22
CA ASN A 370 19.47 17.18 -9.18
C ASN A 370 19.92 18.56 -9.70
N LYS A 371 21.14 18.65 -10.21
CA LYS A 371 21.76 19.88 -10.78
C LYS A 371 20.94 20.56 -11.87
N LYS A 372 20.11 19.79 -12.59
CA LYS A 372 19.25 20.29 -13.68
C LYS A 372 17.88 20.76 -13.19
N ALA A 373 17.49 20.49 -11.95
CA ALA A 373 16.15 20.76 -11.45
C ALA A 373 15.98 22.21 -10.96
N LYS A 374 16.12 23.18 -11.87
CA LYS A 374 16.00 24.61 -11.57
C LYS A 374 14.56 25.00 -11.22
N ASN A 375 14.40 26.05 -10.44
CA ASN A 375 13.12 26.61 -10.00
C ASN A 375 12.17 25.53 -9.40
N SER A 376 12.74 24.56 -8.69
CA SER A 376 11.96 23.50 -8.03
C SER A 376 11.53 23.93 -6.64
N SER A 377 10.36 23.49 -6.18
CA SER A 377 9.83 23.81 -4.85
C SER A 377 9.49 22.57 -4.04
N VAL A 378 9.93 22.53 -2.78
CA VAL A 378 9.76 21.40 -1.87
C VAL A 378 9.13 21.87 -0.56
N SER A 379 8.08 21.20 -0.12
CA SER A 379 7.50 21.34 1.22
C SER A 379 7.42 19.99 1.91
N VAL A 380 7.96 19.88 3.13
CA VAL A 380 7.88 18.67 3.96
C VAL A 380 7.37 19.01 5.35
N GLU A 381 6.19 18.52 5.71
CA GLU A 381 5.56 18.68 7.03
C GLU A 381 5.46 17.30 7.71
N CYS A 382 6.07 17.17 8.88
CA CYS A 382 6.01 15.96 9.71
C CYS A 382 5.29 16.28 11.03
N GLY A 383 4.25 15.53 11.36
CA GLY A 383 3.56 15.60 12.65
C GLY A 383 3.61 14.27 13.37
N ALA A 384 3.99 14.26 14.64
CA ALA A 384 3.98 13.07 15.47
C ALA A 384 3.16 13.27 16.74
N LEU A 385 2.34 12.27 17.06
CA LEU A 385 1.57 12.18 18.28
C LEU A 385 2.04 10.97 19.09
N LEU A 386 2.52 11.23 20.30
CA LEU A 386 2.99 10.19 21.21
C LEU A 386 2.02 10.01 22.37
N MET A 387 1.67 8.76 22.66
CA MET A 387 0.79 8.37 23.75
C MET A 387 1.46 7.26 24.57
N GLY A 388 1.50 7.42 25.89
CA GLY A 388 2.22 6.51 26.78
C GLY A 388 3.69 6.87 26.97
N LYS A 389 4.29 6.32 28.04
CA LYS A 389 5.65 6.69 28.48
C LYS A 389 6.76 6.05 27.64
N ASN A 390 6.48 4.88 27.05
CA ASN A 390 7.48 4.06 26.36
C ASN A 390 7.42 4.19 24.83
N SER A 391 6.44 4.91 24.29
CA SER A 391 6.25 5.09 22.85
C SER A 391 7.35 5.97 22.26
N ILE A 392 7.80 5.63 21.06
CA ILE A 392 8.92 6.31 20.39
C ILE A 392 8.45 6.85 19.04
N SER A 393 8.75 8.12 18.78
CA SER A 393 8.62 8.72 17.46
C SER A 393 9.96 9.28 17.00
N ASN A 394 10.47 8.75 15.90
CA ASN A 394 11.69 9.22 15.25
C ASN A 394 11.34 9.97 13.96
N THR A 395 12.05 11.05 13.66
CA THR A 395 11.93 11.76 12.38
C THR A 395 13.32 11.86 11.75
N THR A 396 13.53 11.18 10.63
CA THR A 396 14.82 11.06 9.93
C THR A 396 14.70 11.63 8.50
N PRO A 397 14.65 12.96 8.34
CA PRO A 397 14.60 13.59 7.02
C PRO A 397 15.99 13.63 6.39
N THR A 398 16.09 13.34 5.10
CA THR A 398 17.33 13.47 4.32
C THR A 398 17.09 14.39 3.14
N MET A 399 17.89 15.44 3.01
CA MET A 399 17.82 16.37 1.88
C MET A 399 19.18 16.44 1.17
N LYS A 400 19.22 16.07 -0.11
CA LYS A 400 20.42 16.10 -0.96
C LYS A 400 20.19 17.08 -2.09
N ILE A 401 20.69 18.30 -1.93
CA ILE A 401 20.36 19.42 -2.80
C ILE A 401 21.60 19.79 -3.63
N HIS A 402 21.54 19.53 -4.93
CA HIS A 402 22.63 19.78 -5.86
C HIS A 402 22.35 20.95 -6.82
N ASN A 403 21.38 21.81 -6.49
CA ASN A 403 21.02 22.99 -7.26
C ASN A 403 20.79 24.17 -6.32
N ASN A 404 21.18 25.38 -6.73
CA ASN A 404 21.06 26.59 -5.92
C ASN A 404 19.76 27.39 -6.22
N ASP A 405 19.03 27.01 -7.26
CA ASP A 405 17.79 27.64 -7.69
C ASP A 405 16.59 26.76 -7.30
N VAL A 406 16.36 26.64 -5.98
CA VAL A 406 15.27 25.84 -5.39
C VAL A 406 14.78 26.42 -4.08
N ASP A 407 13.47 26.32 -3.85
CA ASP A 407 12.83 26.68 -2.58
C ASP A 407 12.53 25.40 -1.78
N ILE A 408 12.98 25.35 -0.54
CA ILE A 408 12.84 24.15 0.31
C ILE A 408 12.39 24.57 1.71
N ILE A 409 11.29 23.97 2.15
CA ILE A 409 10.76 24.14 3.50
C ILE A 409 10.61 22.76 4.15
N HIS A 410 11.10 22.63 5.37
CA HIS A 410 10.90 21.46 6.21
C HIS A 410 10.46 21.86 7.61
N GLU A 411 9.35 21.29 8.06
CA GLU A 411 8.84 21.41 9.42
C GLU A 411 8.62 20.01 10.01
N ALA A 412 9.00 19.84 11.27
CA ALA A 412 8.68 18.65 12.05
C ALA A 412 8.21 19.06 13.45
N ARG A 413 7.06 18.53 13.86
CA ARG A 413 6.47 18.71 15.19
C ARG A 413 6.20 17.35 15.82
N ALA A 414 6.58 17.20 17.08
CA ALA A 414 6.26 16.04 17.89
C ALA A 414 5.62 16.51 19.19
N GLY A 415 4.48 15.93 19.53
CA GLY A 415 3.72 16.29 20.73
C GLY A 415 3.22 15.05 21.46
N LYS A 416 3.06 15.17 22.77
CA LYS A 416 2.24 14.25 23.56
C LYS A 416 0.84 14.83 23.61
N ILE A 417 -0.16 13.97 23.75
CA ILE A 417 -1.48 14.43 24.18
C ILE A 417 -1.32 14.97 25.61
N GLY A 418 -1.64 16.24 25.82
CA GLY A 418 -1.54 16.90 27.12
C GLY A 418 -2.65 16.43 28.06
N GLU A 419 -2.29 16.16 29.32
CA GLU A 419 -3.25 15.82 30.37
C GLU A 419 -4.31 16.93 30.53
N GLU A 420 -3.95 18.20 30.31
CA GLU A 420 -4.88 19.33 30.35
C GLU A 420 -5.94 19.29 29.24
N GLU A 421 -5.57 18.85 28.03
CA GLU A 421 -6.50 18.77 26.88
C GLU A 421 -7.51 17.66 27.12
N ILE A 422 -7.05 16.51 27.63
CA ILE A 422 -7.90 15.39 28.02
C ILE A 422 -8.78 15.77 29.21
N PHE A 423 -8.21 16.37 30.26
CA PHE A 423 -8.96 16.85 31.41
C PHE A 423 -10.04 17.87 31.01
N TYR A 424 -9.73 18.78 30.10
CA TYR A 424 -10.70 19.74 29.56
C TYR A 424 -11.87 19.02 28.88
N LEU A 425 -11.59 18.08 27.99
CA LEU A 425 -12.62 17.29 27.29
C LEU A 425 -13.45 16.44 28.26
N MET A 426 -12.82 15.82 29.25
CA MET A 426 -13.50 15.08 30.31
C MET A 426 -14.40 15.99 31.17
N SER A 427 -13.97 17.23 31.44
CA SER A 427 -14.80 18.22 32.15
C SER A 427 -16.07 18.60 31.38
N LYS A 428 -16.12 18.33 30.06
CA LYS A 428 -17.31 18.49 29.21
C LYS A 428 -18.19 17.24 29.16
N GLY A 429 -17.88 16.21 29.94
CA GLY A 429 -18.68 15.00 30.06
C GLY A 429 -18.25 13.85 29.15
N LEU A 430 -17.12 13.98 28.44
CA LEU A 430 -16.53 12.86 27.70
C LEU A 430 -15.81 11.90 28.66
N SER A 431 -15.80 10.61 28.32
CA SER A 431 -14.87 9.68 28.95
C SER A 431 -13.44 10.03 28.53
N GLU A 432 -12.44 9.56 29.28
CA GLU A 432 -11.03 9.71 28.90
C GLU A 432 -10.78 9.09 27.51
N GLU A 433 -11.37 7.92 27.25
CA GLU A 433 -11.28 7.22 25.98
C GLU A 433 -11.87 8.03 24.81
N ASP A 434 -13.07 8.59 24.99
CA ASP A 434 -13.72 9.44 23.97
C ASP A 434 -12.95 10.73 23.72
N ALA A 435 -12.36 11.32 24.77
CA ALA A 435 -11.54 12.51 24.67
C ALA A 435 -10.28 12.25 23.81
N ILE A 436 -9.58 11.14 24.08
CA ILE A 436 -8.40 10.75 23.30
C ILE A 436 -8.80 10.46 21.85
N LYS A 437 -9.88 9.70 21.62
CA LYS A 437 -10.41 9.42 20.27
C LYS A 437 -10.70 10.70 19.49
N LEU A 438 -11.25 11.73 20.14
CA LEU A 438 -11.54 13.02 19.52
C LEU A 438 -10.26 13.77 19.12
N VAL A 439 -9.25 13.82 20.00
CA VAL A 439 -7.94 14.45 19.71
C VAL A 439 -7.26 13.76 18.53
N VAL A 440 -7.22 12.42 18.55
CA VAL A 440 -6.64 11.62 17.46
C VAL A 440 -7.41 11.83 16.16
N SER A 441 -8.74 11.85 16.19
CA SER A 441 -9.58 12.11 15.01
C SER A 441 -9.27 13.48 14.38
N GLY A 442 -9.12 14.53 15.20
CA GLY A 442 -8.69 15.84 14.74
C GLY A 442 -7.27 15.84 14.15
N PHE A 443 -6.37 15.03 14.72
CA PHE A 443 -5.01 14.87 14.20
C PHE A 443 -5.00 14.19 12.83
N ILE A 444 -5.82 13.18 12.59
CA ILE A 444 -5.85 12.43 11.31
C ILE A 444 -6.77 13.05 10.24
N GLU A 445 -7.57 14.05 10.60
CA GLU A 445 -8.59 14.68 9.76
C GLU A 445 -8.16 15.02 8.32
N PRO A 446 -6.94 15.53 8.04
CA PRO A 446 -6.54 15.84 6.67
C PRO A 446 -6.51 14.62 5.75
N ILE A 447 -6.25 13.43 6.31
CA ILE A 447 -6.15 12.16 5.59
C ILE A 447 -7.55 11.60 5.37
N VAL A 448 -8.37 11.62 6.41
CA VAL A 448 -9.78 11.21 6.36
C VAL A 448 -10.53 12.01 5.30
N LYS A 449 -10.27 13.32 5.19
CA LYS A 449 -10.85 14.20 4.14
C LYS A 449 -10.34 13.91 2.73
N ALA A 450 -9.16 13.34 2.59
CA ALA A 450 -8.60 13.01 1.29
C ALA A 450 -9.13 11.68 0.74
N LEU A 451 -9.63 10.80 1.61
CA LEU A 451 -10.16 9.49 1.26
C LEU A 451 -11.62 9.57 0.80
N PRO A 452 -12.07 8.64 -0.08
CA PRO A 452 -13.49 8.41 -0.30
C PRO A 452 -14.20 8.07 1.02
N LEU A 453 -15.50 8.41 1.11
CA LEU A 453 -16.26 8.35 2.37
C LEU A 453 -16.20 6.97 3.04
N GLU A 454 -16.30 5.90 2.24
CA GLU A 454 -16.29 4.53 2.73
C GLU A 454 -14.96 4.20 3.44
N TYR A 455 -13.83 4.60 2.85
CA TYR A 455 -12.48 4.38 3.40
C TYR A 455 -12.15 5.32 4.55
N ALA A 456 -12.67 6.54 4.51
CA ALA A 456 -12.57 7.49 5.61
C ALA A 456 -13.20 6.91 6.89
N LEU A 457 -14.37 6.25 6.75
CA LEU A 457 -15.03 5.55 7.85
C LEU A 457 -14.25 4.32 8.30
N GLU A 458 -13.74 3.51 7.37
CA GLU A 458 -12.91 2.33 7.68
C GLU A 458 -11.65 2.71 8.47
N LEU A 459 -10.89 3.72 8.00
CA LEU A 459 -9.68 4.19 8.67
C LEU A 459 -9.96 4.67 10.10
N ASN A 460 -11.04 5.45 10.31
CA ASN A 460 -11.43 5.90 11.65
C ASN A 460 -11.78 4.74 12.58
N ASN A 461 -12.46 3.72 12.07
CA ASN A 461 -12.80 2.52 12.84
C ASN A 461 -11.53 1.72 13.20
N LEU A 462 -10.62 1.52 12.24
CA LEU A 462 -9.37 0.80 12.47
C LEU A 462 -8.49 1.48 13.53
N ILE A 463 -8.37 2.81 13.46
CA ILE A 463 -7.62 3.58 14.46
C ILE A 463 -8.27 3.47 15.84
N SER A 464 -9.61 3.56 15.91
CA SER A 464 -10.35 3.41 17.16
C SER A 464 -10.13 2.02 17.80
N LEU A 465 -10.12 0.95 17.00
CA LEU A 465 -9.87 -0.42 17.45
C LEU A 465 -8.44 -0.62 17.96
N GLU A 466 -7.43 -0.01 17.33
CA GLU A 466 -6.06 -0.09 17.81
C GLU A 466 -5.84 0.68 19.11
N MET A 467 -6.61 1.76 19.33
CA MET A 467 -6.57 2.54 20.57
C MET A 467 -7.22 1.82 21.75
N GLU A 468 -8.41 1.22 21.57
CA GLU A 468 -9.14 0.50 22.64
C GLU A 468 -8.30 -0.61 23.29
N ASN A 469 -7.45 -1.28 22.50
CA ASN A 469 -6.59 -2.36 22.98
C ASN A 469 -5.27 -1.87 23.61
N SER A 470 -4.97 -0.57 23.51
CA SER A 470 -3.70 0.03 23.94
C SER A 470 -3.88 1.02 25.11
N ILE A 471 -5.12 1.33 25.48
CA ILE A 471 -5.47 2.14 26.65
C ILE A 471 -5.84 1.16 27.77
N GLY A 472 -4.84 0.73 28.55
CA GLY A 472 -4.98 -0.23 29.66
C GLY A 472 -3.75 -0.28 30.55
#